data_AF-A0A150IWD0-F1
#
_entry.id   AF-A0A150IWD0-F1
#
_cell.length_a   1.000
_cell.length_b   1.000
_cell.length_c   1.000
_cell.angle_alpha   90.00
_cell.angle_beta   90.00
_cell.angle_gamma   90.00
#
_symmetry.space_group_name_H-M   'P 1'
#
loop_
_entity.id
_entity.type
_entity.pdbx_description
1 polymer ?
#
loop_
_entity_poly.entity_id
_entity_poly.type
_entity_poly.pdbx_seq_one_letter_code
_entity_poly.pdbx_strand_id
1 'polypeptide(L)'
;MIYNSAVLNLPKNTLQFMFGVILFTMAGGSYNLLTCIIAALGLSIGLGAIYLFNDLTDVKEDKYNTIKIRWKAVANGTMTKDESIKIIKLFAILGTTLALLSGLNFLLIYIAVIGLNLCYSHPSIRWKNNPTLSVLTIAFLQVLKFSSGFFLFSNSIDGFPLLFVIAISLGYTLLFIYYKNNTTNLIKIVVEDRKRVLPLSLACFLMLIISFFIYTFPAISLTALFLGIPTIALYFITKKYIGTSVNVVFMYAGLVILIISFLLLSTPTVTAINQNMIDQNATMKEQIMIGVEEIMSDLSTKIF
;
A
#
# COMPACT_ATOMS: atom_id res chain seq x y z
N MET A 1 -1.96 16.19 24.20
CA MET A 1 -1.94 16.90 22.90
C MET A 1 -1.09 16.11 21.87
N ILE A 2 -1.34 14.80 21.72
CA ILE A 2 -0.63 13.90 20.78
C ILE A 2 -1.69 13.27 19.88
N TYR A 3 -2.41 14.10 19.14
CA TYR A 3 -3.36 13.65 18.11
C TYR A 3 -3.14 14.51 16.88
N ASN A 4 -2.00 14.29 16.24
CA ASN A 4 -1.56 15.02 15.05
C ASN A 4 -1.48 14.05 13.87
N SER A 5 -1.56 14.57 12.64
CA SER A 5 -1.49 13.87 11.37
C SER A 5 -0.35 12.83 11.30
N ALA A 6 0.79 13.11 11.93
CA ALA A 6 1.90 12.17 12.03
C ALA A 6 1.54 10.88 12.79
N VAL A 7 0.93 10.99 13.96
CA VAL A 7 0.53 9.85 14.81
C VAL A 7 -0.70 9.16 14.25
N LEU A 8 -1.63 9.91 13.68
CA LEU A 8 -2.84 9.38 13.05
C LEU A 8 -2.56 8.43 11.89
N ASN A 9 -1.45 8.62 11.16
CA ASN A 9 -1.09 7.79 10.02
C ASN A 9 -0.06 6.69 10.37
N LEU A 10 0.49 6.69 11.59
CA LEU A 10 1.47 5.70 12.06
C LEU A 10 0.94 4.26 11.92
N PRO A 11 -0.27 3.92 12.40
CA PRO A 11 -0.79 2.55 12.24
C PRO A 11 -0.88 2.16 10.76
N LYS A 12 -1.34 3.08 9.90
CA LYS A 12 -1.56 2.79 8.47
C LYS A 12 -0.25 2.42 7.79
N ASN A 13 0.76 3.27 7.95
CA ASN A 13 2.06 3.08 7.32
C ASN A 13 2.76 1.83 7.86
N THR A 14 2.62 1.56 9.16
CA THR A 14 3.16 0.34 9.78
C THR A 14 2.49 -0.90 9.20
N LEU A 15 1.16 -0.92 9.09
CA LEU A 15 0.43 -2.06 8.51
C LEU A 15 0.82 -2.28 7.04
N GLN A 16 0.97 -1.22 6.25
CA GLN A 16 1.42 -1.31 4.85
C GLN A 16 2.83 -1.87 4.72
N PHE A 17 3.75 -1.46 5.60
CA PHE A 17 5.10 -2.02 5.66
C PHE A 17 5.08 -3.49 6.08
N MET A 18 4.38 -3.82 7.17
CA MET A 18 4.28 -5.18 7.71
C MET A 18 3.68 -6.15 6.71
N PHE A 19 2.74 -5.68 5.88
CA PHE A 19 2.21 -6.46 4.78
C PHE A 19 3.32 -6.96 3.84
N GLY A 20 4.28 -6.11 3.47
CA GLY A 20 5.44 -6.53 2.66
C GLY A 20 6.33 -7.56 3.37
N VAL A 21 6.55 -7.42 4.68
CA VAL A 21 7.33 -8.40 5.48
C VAL A 21 6.63 -9.76 5.50
N ILE A 22 5.30 -9.76 5.61
CA ILE A 22 4.51 -10.99 5.54
C ILE A 22 4.66 -11.63 4.17
N LEU A 23 4.52 -10.87 3.07
CA LEU A 23 4.73 -11.41 1.72
C LEU A 23 6.10 -12.08 1.56
N PHE A 24 7.15 -11.47 2.11
CA PHE A 24 8.50 -12.04 2.05
C PHE A 24 8.60 -13.35 2.83
N THR A 25 8.00 -13.38 4.02
CA THR A 25 7.97 -14.59 4.85
C THR A 25 7.22 -15.72 4.15
N MET A 26 6.12 -15.40 3.45
CA MET A 26 5.33 -16.37 2.70
C MET A 26 6.02 -16.91 1.45
N ALA A 27 6.94 -16.13 0.87
CA ALA A 27 7.84 -16.58 -0.18
C ALA A 27 9.00 -17.45 0.35
N GLY A 28 8.97 -17.84 1.63
CA GLY A 28 10.00 -18.66 2.27
C GLY A 28 11.15 -17.85 2.90
N GLY A 29 11.06 -16.53 2.90
CA GLY A 29 12.06 -15.65 3.48
C GLY A 29 12.11 -15.71 5.01
N SER A 30 13.30 -15.52 5.59
CA SER A 30 13.48 -15.34 7.03
C SER A 30 13.76 -13.87 7.36
N TYR A 31 13.04 -13.32 8.33
CA TYR A 31 13.15 -11.89 8.69
C TYR A 31 13.81 -11.69 10.05
N ASN A 32 14.43 -10.52 10.23
CA ASN A 32 14.94 -10.09 11.52
C ASN A 32 13.97 -9.08 12.16
N LEU A 33 13.43 -9.42 13.33
CA LEU A 33 12.43 -8.60 14.03
C LEU A 33 12.96 -7.20 14.38
N LEU A 34 14.22 -7.08 14.81
CA LEU A 34 14.81 -5.79 15.17
C LEU A 34 14.93 -4.90 13.91
N THR A 35 15.37 -5.46 12.79
CA THR A 35 15.41 -4.75 11.51
C THR A 35 14.01 -4.30 11.08
N CYS A 36 12.98 -5.15 11.23
CA CYS A 36 11.58 -4.76 10.97
C CYS A 36 11.14 -3.58 11.82
N ILE A 37 11.45 -3.58 13.11
CA ILE A 37 11.09 -2.49 14.04
C ILE A 37 11.78 -1.19 13.63
N ILE A 38 13.10 -1.24 13.36
CA ILE A 38 13.88 -0.07 12.94
C ILE A 38 13.32 0.50 11.63
N ALA A 39 13.03 -0.36 10.63
CA ALA A 39 12.48 0.04 9.34
C ALA A 39 11.06 0.63 9.48
N ALA A 40 10.18 -0.03 10.23
CA ALA A 40 8.81 0.45 10.46
C ALA A 40 8.79 1.82 11.16
N LEU A 41 9.66 2.02 12.15
CA LEU A 41 9.85 3.30 12.82
C LEU A 41 10.42 4.35 11.85
N GLY A 42 11.44 4.00 11.07
CA GLY A 42 12.05 4.89 10.09
C GLY A 42 11.05 5.41 9.06
N LEU A 43 10.29 4.51 8.42
CA LEU A 43 9.23 4.86 7.47
C LEU A 43 8.16 5.72 8.12
N SER A 44 7.71 5.36 9.33
CA SER A 44 6.59 6.04 9.97
C SER A 44 6.95 7.43 10.48
N ILE A 45 8.14 7.59 11.07
CA ILE A 45 8.66 8.88 11.53
C ILE A 45 8.92 9.79 10.32
N GLY A 46 9.56 9.27 9.27
CA GLY A 46 9.81 10.03 8.04
C GLY A 46 8.53 10.49 7.35
N LEU A 47 7.53 9.61 7.23
CA LEU A 47 6.21 10.01 6.73
C LEU A 47 5.47 10.96 7.67
N GLY A 48 5.71 10.88 8.98
CA GLY A 48 5.25 11.86 9.96
C GLY A 48 5.75 13.26 9.63
N ALA A 49 7.04 13.41 9.27
CA ALA A 49 7.60 14.68 8.81
C ALA A 49 6.88 15.21 7.56
N ILE A 50 6.62 14.32 6.59
CA ILE A 50 5.89 14.66 5.37
C ILE A 50 4.46 15.12 5.64
N TYR A 51 3.73 14.46 6.54
CA TYR A 51 2.36 14.86 6.85
C TYR A 51 2.30 16.20 7.58
N LEU A 52 3.23 16.46 8.49
CA LEU A 52 3.39 17.79 9.11
C LEU A 52 3.76 18.86 8.07
N PHE A 53 4.65 18.54 7.14
CA PHE A 53 4.99 19.43 6.03
C PHE A 53 3.75 19.74 5.19
N ASN A 54 2.95 18.72 4.86
CA ASN A 54 1.70 18.92 4.12
C ASN A 54 0.73 19.84 4.89
N ASP A 55 0.55 19.62 6.19
CA ASP A 55 -0.31 20.45 7.04
C ASP A 55 0.15 21.92 7.07
N LEU A 56 1.47 22.14 7.08
CA LEU A 56 2.02 23.49 7.01
C LEU A 56 1.74 24.14 5.65
N THR A 57 1.88 23.40 4.55
CA THR A 57 1.62 23.92 3.19
C THR A 57 0.15 24.17 2.90
N ASP A 58 -0.76 23.44 3.55
CA ASP A 58 -2.20 23.50 3.33
C ASP A 58 -2.94 24.31 4.39
N VAL A 59 -2.23 24.93 5.34
CA VAL A 59 -2.82 25.62 6.50
C VAL A 59 -3.97 26.58 6.15
N LYS A 60 -3.87 27.31 5.04
CA LYS A 60 -4.92 28.24 4.58
C LYS A 60 -6.19 27.50 4.14
N GLU A 61 -6.04 26.42 3.39
CA GLU A 61 -7.14 25.59 2.90
C GLU A 61 -7.79 24.82 4.05
N ASP A 62 -6.96 24.23 4.91
CA ASP A 62 -7.42 23.35 5.99
C ASP A 62 -8.14 24.09 7.12
N LYS A 63 -7.88 25.40 7.30
CA LYS A 63 -8.61 26.26 8.24
C LYS A 63 -10.11 26.40 7.91
N TYR A 64 -10.47 26.34 6.64
CA TYR A 64 -11.88 26.44 6.22
C TYR A 64 -12.59 25.09 6.18
N ASN A 65 -11.88 23.99 6.41
CA ASN A 65 -12.47 22.65 6.40
C ASN A 65 -12.90 22.24 7.82
N THR A 66 -14.22 22.13 8.03
CA THR A 66 -14.86 21.85 9.31
C THR A 66 -14.44 20.53 9.97
N ILE A 67 -13.95 19.56 9.18
CA ILE A 67 -13.47 18.26 9.66
C ILE A 67 -11.96 18.34 9.96
N LYS A 68 -11.17 18.83 9.00
CA LYS A 68 -9.70 18.83 9.10
C LYS A 68 -9.19 19.73 10.22
N ILE A 69 -9.82 20.86 10.47
CA ILE A 69 -9.42 21.77 11.54
C ILE A 69 -9.46 21.07 12.92
N ARG A 70 -10.31 20.06 13.13
CA ARG A 70 -10.42 19.38 14.43
C ARG A 70 -9.16 18.59 14.83
N TRP A 71 -8.38 18.12 13.86
CA TRP A 71 -7.25 17.23 14.12
C TRP A 71 -5.92 17.69 13.49
N LYS A 72 -5.93 18.69 12.61
CA LYS A 72 -4.70 19.29 12.08
C LYS A 72 -4.17 20.36 13.01
N ALA A 73 -3.14 20.02 13.77
CA ALA A 73 -2.56 20.87 14.81
C ALA A 73 -2.08 22.24 14.31
N VAL A 74 -1.56 22.30 13.08
CA VAL A 74 -1.11 23.57 12.47
C VAL A 74 -2.30 24.45 12.06
N ALA A 75 -3.37 23.86 11.56
CA ALA A 75 -4.56 24.60 11.08
C ALA A 75 -5.38 25.16 12.24
N ASN A 76 -5.53 24.42 13.35
CA ASN A 76 -6.26 24.88 14.54
C ASN A 76 -5.44 25.74 15.51
N GLY A 77 -4.16 25.96 15.22
CA GLY A 77 -3.29 26.82 16.03
C GLY A 77 -2.77 26.19 17.31
N THR A 78 -3.01 24.89 17.56
CA THR A 78 -2.42 24.18 18.72
C THR A 78 -0.93 23.91 18.55
N MET A 79 -0.40 24.03 17.33
CA MET A 79 1.03 23.98 17.04
C MET A 79 1.41 25.17 16.16
N THR A 80 2.43 25.93 16.58
CA THR A 80 2.95 27.07 15.82
C THR A 80 3.72 26.60 14.57
N LYS A 81 3.92 27.51 13.62
CA LYS A 81 4.73 27.24 12.42
C LYS A 81 6.17 26.85 12.78
N ASP A 82 6.79 27.53 13.73
CA ASP A 82 8.18 27.30 14.09
C ASP A 82 8.37 25.96 14.81
N GLU A 83 7.45 25.59 15.70
CA GLU A 83 7.40 24.26 16.30
C GLU A 83 7.24 23.17 15.24
N SER A 84 6.32 23.38 14.29
CA SER A 84 6.10 22.44 13.19
C SER A 84 7.37 22.21 12.37
N ILE A 85 8.09 23.29 12.02
CA ILE A 85 9.34 23.20 11.25
C ILE A 85 10.43 22.44 12.03
N LYS A 86 10.56 22.68 13.35
CA LYS A 86 11.52 21.96 14.20
C LYS A 86 11.21 20.46 14.23
N ILE A 87 9.94 20.09 14.42
CA ILE A 87 9.52 18.68 14.45
C ILE A 87 9.70 18.02 13.08
N ILE A 88 9.36 18.71 11.98
CA ILE A 88 9.59 18.20 10.62
C ILE A 88 11.07 17.88 10.40
N LYS A 89 11.98 18.80 10.76
CA LYS A 89 13.43 18.58 10.63
C LYS A 89 13.89 17.38 11.46
N LEU A 90 13.48 17.32 12.73
CA LEU A 90 13.83 16.23 13.63
C LEU A 90 13.36 14.88 13.09
N PHE A 91 12.10 14.79 12.66
CA PHE A 91 11.52 13.55 12.13
C PHE A 91 12.12 13.17 10.78
N ALA A 92 12.43 14.14 9.91
CA ALA A 92 13.10 13.88 8.64
C ALA A 92 14.50 13.29 8.86
N ILE A 93 15.28 13.86 9.79
CA ILE A 93 16.61 13.33 10.14
C ILE A 93 16.48 11.94 10.73
N LEU A 94 15.69 11.79 11.80
CA LEU A 94 15.54 10.51 12.51
C LEU A 94 14.99 9.41 11.61
N GLY A 95 13.94 9.68 10.83
CA GLY A 95 13.35 8.74 9.89
C GLY A 95 14.34 8.29 8.82
N THR A 96 15.13 9.22 8.29
CA THR A 96 16.15 8.91 7.28
C THR A 96 17.31 8.11 7.86
N THR A 97 17.77 8.45 9.07
CA THR A 97 18.82 7.68 9.78
C THR A 97 18.36 6.25 10.03
N LEU A 98 17.13 6.04 10.53
CA LEU A 98 16.59 4.70 10.74
C LEU A 98 16.42 3.92 9.42
N ALA A 99 15.98 4.59 8.35
CA ALA A 99 15.90 3.97 7.02
C ALA A 99 17.28 3.55 6.50
N LEU A 100 18.31 4.38 6.69
CA LEU A 100 19.70 4.05 6.35
C LEU A 100 20.20 2.83 7.13
N LEU A 101 19.93 2.77 8.43
CA LEU A 101 20.30 1.64 9.29
C LEU A 101 19.57 0.33 8.91
N SER A 102 18.44 0.42 8.20
CA SER A 102 17.65 -0.73 7.79
C SER A 102 18.19 -1.41 6.52
N GLY A 103 19.07 -0.75 5.76
CA GLY A 103 19.68 -1.27 4.54
C GLY A 103 19.38 -0.46 3.28
N LEU A 104 20.19 -0.66 2.24
CA LEU A 104 20.19 0.16 1.03
C LEU A 104 18.87 0.11 0.25
N ASN A 105 18.29 -1.08 0.02
CA ASN A 105 17.04 -1.19 -0.73
C ASN A 105 15.90 -0.45 -0.05
N PHE A 106 15.78 -0.63 1.26
CA PHE A 106 14.76 0.04 2.04
C PHE A 106 14.95 1.56 2.00
N LEU A 107 16.20 2.04 2.11
CA LEU A 107 16.52 3.45 1.95
C LEU A 107 16.11 4.00 0.58
N LEU A 108 16.35 3.26 -0.51
CA LEU A 108 15.94 3.68 -1.86
C LEU A 108 14.42 3.79 -2.00
N ILE A 109 13.68 2.79 -1.49
CA ILE A 109 12.21 2.83 -1.45
C ILE A 109 11.73 3.99 -0.57
N TYR A 110 12.34 4.19 0.59
CA TYR A 110 12.04 5.29 1.50
C TYR A 110 12.23 6.64 0.80
N ILE A 111 13.37 6.88 0.14
CA ILE A 111 13.64 8.12 -0.60
C ILE A 111 12.60 8.33 -1.69
N ALA A 112 12.25 7.27 -2.45
CA ALA A 112 11.20 7.36 -3.47
C ALA A 112 9.85 7.73 -2.87
N VAL A 113 9.45 7.10 -1.76
CA VAL A 113 8.20 7.41 -1.04
C VAL A 113 8.20 8.85 -0.54
N ILE A 114 9.26 9.32 0.10
CA ILE A 114 9.39 10.69 0.60
C ILE A 114 9.34 11.68 -0.57
N GLY A 115 10.12 11.45 -1.62
CA GLY A 115 10.18 12.30 -2.82
C GLY A 115 8.82 12.44 -3.50
N LEU A 116 8.10 11.33 -3.70
CA LEU A 116 6.75 11.35 -4.27
C LEU A 116 5.75 12.13 -3.42
N ASN A 117 5.80 11.98 -2.08
CA ASN A 117 4.94 12.77 -1.21
C ASN A 117 5.31 14.26 -1.24
N LEU A 118 6.59 14.61 -1.37
CA LEU A 118 7.00 16.00 -1.55
C LEU A 118 6.48 16.55 -2.87
N CYS A 119 6.64 15.85 -4.00
CA CYS A 119 6.05 16.27 -5.29
C CYS A 119 4.53 16.42 -5.21
N TYR A 120 3.87 15.56 -4.43
CA TYR A 120 2.43 15.61 -4.20
C TYR A 120 1.98 16.93 -3.54
N SER A 121 2.71 17.40 -2.53
CA SER A 121 2.28 18.47 -1.63
C SER A 121 3.03 19.79 -1.76
N HIS A 122 4.27 19.78 -2.27
CA HIS A 122 5.15 20.95 -2.31
C HIS A 122 4.50 22.10 -3.11
N PRO A 123 4.52 23.36 -2.63
CA PRO A 123 3.81 24.48 -3.26
C PRO A 123 4.17 24.71 -4.73
N SER A 124 5.43 24.50 -5.12
CA SER A 124 5.90 24.69 -6.50
C SER A 124 5.52 23.58 -7.47
N ILE A 125 5.14 22.38 -6.99
CA ILE A 125 4.84 21.21 -7.85
C ILE A 125 3.37 20.83 -7.72
N ARG A 126 2.93 20.54 -6.49
CA ARG A 126 1.54 20.32 -6.08
C ARG A 126 0.75 19.39 -7.01
N TRP A 127 1.30 18.20 -7.32
CA TRP A 127 0.65 17.21 -8.20
C TRP A 127 -0.76 16.83 -7.75
N LYS A 128 -1.10 17.00 -6.46
CA LYS A 128 -2.46 16.82 -5.93
C LYS A 128 -3.54 17.69 -6.58
N ASN A 129 -3.15 18.80 -7.23
CA ASN A 129 -4.06 19.68 -7.96
C ASN A 129 -4.46 19.12 -9.33
N ASN A 130 -3.62 18.27 -9.93
CA ASN A 130 -3.96 17.58 -11.17
C ASN A 130 -4.69 16.27 -10.84
N PRO A 131 -5.95 16.07 -11.29
CA PRO A 131 -6.75 14.90 -10.90
C PRO A 131 -6.14 13.56 -11.33
N THR A 132 -5.43 13.51 -12.46
CA THR A 132 -4.79 12.28 -12.97
C THR A 132 -3.47 12.02 -12.25
N LEU A 133 -2.58 13.03 -12.16
CA LEU A 133 -1.31 12.87 -11.45
C LEU A 133 -1.55 12.54 -9.97
N SER A 134 -2.54 13.17 -9.33
CA SER A 134 -2.89 12.86 -7.94
C SER A 134 -3.19 11.37 -7.74
N VAL A 135 -3.92 10.75 -8.66
CA VAL A 135 -4.31 9.34 -8.57
C VAL A 135 -3.09 8.45 -8.82
N LEU A 136 -2.31 8.74 -9.86
CA LEU A 136 -1.10 7.98 -10.20
C LEU A 136 -0.06 8.03 -9.07
N THR A 137 0.18 9.21 -8.50
CA THR A 137 1.10 9.37 -7.36
C THR A 137 0.64 8.55 -6.16
N ILE A 138 -0.66 8.54 -5.85
CA ILE A 138 -1.19 7.77 -4.71
C ILE A 138 -1.07 6.27 -4.95
N ALA A 139 -1.37 5.79 -6.17
CA ALA A 139 -1.20 4.39 -6.53
C ALA A 139 0.26 3.95 -6.42
N PHE A 140 1.19 4.73 -6.98
CA PHE A 140 2.61 4.41 -6.93
C PHE A 140 3.18 4.47 -5.50
N LEU A 141 2.72 5.44 -4.69
CA LEU A 141 3.03 5.49 -3.26
C LEU A 141 2.56 4.24 -2.52
N GLN A 142 1.37 3.71 -2.85
CA GLN A 142 0.89 2.49 -2.21
C GLN A 142 1.72 1.28 -2.62
N VAL A 143 2.06 1.14 -3.91
CA VAL A 143 2.93 0.06 -4.39
C VAL A 143 4.24 0.08 -3.59
N LEU A 144 4.93 1.21 -3.54
CA LEU A 144 6.19 1.31 -2.81
C LEU A 144 6.05 0.97 -1.32
N LYS A 145 4.99 1.43 -0.65
CA LYS A 145 4.77 1.15 0.77
C LYS A 145 4.47 -0.32 1.03
N PHE A 146 3.59 -0.93 0.25
CA PHE A 146 3.28 -2.37 0.38
C PHE A 146 4.47 -3.25 0.01
N SER A 147 5.30 -2.82 -0.94
CA SER A 147 6.53 -3.51 -1.32
C SER A 147 7.68 -3.32 -0.32
N SER A 148 7.67 -2.25 0.48
CA SER A 148 8.83 -1.83 1.29
C SER A 148 9.30 -2.88 2.29
N GLY A 149 8.37 -3.64 2.91
CA GLY A 149 8.72 -4.73 3.82
C GLY A 149 9.31 -5.95 3.12
N PHE A 150 8.94 -6.22 1.86
CA PHE A 150 9.47 -7.35 1.11
C PHE A 150 10.93 -7.08 0.69
N PHE A 151 11.16 -5.92 0.09
CA PHE A 151 12.48 -5.51 -0.38
C PHE A 151 13.42 -5.03 0.73
N LEU A 152 12.95 -5.02 1.99
CA LEU A 152 13.83 -4.87 3.14
C LEU A 152 14.82 -6.03 3.24
N PHE A 153 14.38 -7.26 2.91
CA PHE A 153 15.17 -8.49 3.07
C PHE A 153 15.54 -9.18 1.74
N SER A 154 15.06 -8.67 0.61
CA SER A 154 15.35 -9.23 -0.71
C SER A 154 15.67 -8.12 -1.72
N ASN A 155 16.54 -8.43 -2.68
CA ASN A 155 16.77 -7.62 -3.87
C ASN A 155 16.11 -8.27 -5.10
N SER A 156 15.63 -9.51 -4.97
CA SER A 156 15.02 -10.25 -6.07
C SER A 156 13.53 -9.96 -6.17
N ILE A 157 13.04 -9.96 -7.41
CA ILE A 157 11.60 -9.94 -7.72
C ILE A 157 11.02 -11.37 -7.64
N ASP A 158 11.85 -12.39 -7.55
CA ASP A 158 11.42 -13.78 -7.42
C ASP A 158 10.55 -13.96 -6.17
N GLY A 159 9.39 -14.58 -6.34
CA GLY A 159 8.40 -14.75 -5.27
C GLY A 159 7.65 -13.47 -4.87
N PHE A 160 8.00 -12.29 -5.41
CA PHE A 160 7.28 -11.05 -5.12
C PHE A 160 5.94 -11.00 -5.90
N PRO A 161 4.78 -10.93 -5.22
CA PRO A 161 3.49 -10.97 -5.89
C PRO A 161 3.09 -9.59 -6.43
N LEU A 162 3.83 -9.10 -7.42
CA LEU A 162 3.72 -7.75 -7.97
C LEU A 162 2.28 -7.41 -8.40
N LEU A 163 1.59 -8.30 -9.14
CA LEU A 163 0.23 -8.00 -9.61
C LEU A 163 -0.75 -7.85 -8.44
N PHE A 164 -0.58 -8.62 -7.36
CA PHE A 164 -1.40 -8.51 -6.16
C PHE A 164 -1.16 -7.17 -5.45
N VAL A 165 0.12 -6.79 -5.31
CA VAL A 165 0.51 -5.51 -4.71
C VAL A 165 0.00 -4.31 -5.52
N ILE A 166 0.03 -4.38 -6.86
CA ILE A 166 -0.58 -3.34 -7.69
C ILE A 166 -2.09 -3.31 -7.48
N ALA A 167 -2.76 -4.46 -7.45
CA ALA A 167 -4.20 -4.51 -7.28
C ALA A 167 -4.68 -3.89 -5.95
N ILE A 168 -4.07 -4.25 -4.82
CA ILE A 168 -4.40 -3.63 -3.52
C ILE A 168 -4.08 -2.12 -3.50
N SER A 169 -3.04 -1.70 -4.21
CA SER A 169 -2.65 -0.29 -4.34
C SER A 169 -3.67 0.50 -5.15
N LEU A 170 -4.22 -0.08 -6.21
CA LEU A 170 -5.34 0.49 -6.97
C LEU A 170 -6.61 0.53 -6.12
N GLY A 171 -6.90 -0.53 -5.36
CA GLY A 171 -8.01 -0.57 -4.40
C GLY A 171 -7.93 0.56 -3.37
N TYR A 172 -6.77 0.77 -2.77
CA TYR A 172 -6.54 1.92 -1.87
C TYR A 172 -6.72 3.26 -2.60
N THR A 173 -6.27 3.36 -3.85
CA THR A 173 -6.41 4.58 -4.65
C THR A 173 -7.87 4.92 -4.95
N LEU A 174 -8.71 3.91 -5.21
CA LEU A 174 -10.15 4.06 -5.35
C LEU A 174 -10.79 4.56 -4.05
N LEU A 175 -10.39 3.99 -2.89
CA LEU A 175 -10.81 4.49 -1.57
C LEU A 175 -10.37 5.94 -1.34
N PHE A 176 -9.18 6.32 -1.82
CA PHE A 176 -8.70 7.70 -1.74
C PHE A 176 -9.54 8.67 -2.59
N ILE A 177 -9.91 8.29 -3.82
CA ILE A 177 -10.83 9.09 -4.66
C ILE A 177 -12.16 9.27 -3.95
N TYR A 178 -12.67 8.20 -3.33
CA TYR A 178 -13.92 8.25 -2.57
C TYR A 178 -13.82 9.21 -1.37
N TYR A 179 -12.75 9.11 -0.60
CA TYR A 179 -12.46 9.99 0.53
C TYR A 179 -12.38 11.47 0.12
N LYS A 180 -11.67 11.79 -0.97
CA LYS A 180 -11.44 13.18 -1.41
C LYS A 180 -12.72 13.88 -1.88
N ASN A 181 -13.67 13.14 -2.46
CA ASN A 181 -14.93 13.71 -2.96
C ASN A 181 -16.00 13.88 -1.86
N ASN A 182 -15.75 13.43 -0.63
CA ASN A 182 -16.60 13.63 0.57
C ASN A 182 -18.11 13.42 0.32
N THR A 183 -18.46 12.52 -0.58
CA THR A 183 -19.85 12.31 -1.00
C THR A 183 -20.39 11.03 -0.39
N THR A 184 -21.65 11.07 0.02
CA THR A 184 -22.39 9.90 0.46
C THR A 184 -22.95 9.09 -0.70
N ASN A 185 -22.79 9.53 -1.95
CA ASN A 185 -23.35 8.85 -3.11
C ASN A 185 -22.23 8.33 -4.04
N LEU A 186 -21.91 7.03 -3.91
CA LEU A 186 -20.93 6.34 -4.76
C LEU A 186 -21.30 6.38 -6.24
N ILE A 187 -22.59 6.24 -6.55
CA ILE A 187 -23.09 6.29 -7.93
C ILE A 187 -22.77 7.64 -8.55
N LYS A 188 -22.92 8.73 -7.78
CA LYS A 188 -22.57 10.07 -8.23
C LYS A 188 -21.09 10.21 -8.62
N ILE A 189 -20.15 9.69 -7.82
CA ILE A 189 -18.72 9.68 -8.19
C ILE A 189 -18.47 8.83 -9.44
N VAL A 190 -19.07 7.64 -9.53
CA VAL A 190 -18.88 6.76 -10.68
C VAL A 190 -19.35 7.44 -11.97
N VAL A 191 -20.41 8.26 -11.89
CA VAL A 191 -20.92 9.03 -13.02
C VAL A 191 -20.03 10.25 -13.31
N GLU A 192 -19.70 11.05 -12.31
CA GLU A 192 -18.93 12.31 -12.46
C GLU A 192 -17.46 12.07 -12.81
N ASP A 193 -16.88 10.97 -12.32
CA ASP A 193 -15.46 10.63 -12.48
C ASP A 193 -15.25 9.27 -13.18
N ARG A 194 -16.20 8.91 -14.05
CA ARG A 194 -16.25 7.63 -14.78
C ARG A 194 -14.92 7.29 -15.45
N LYS A 195 -14.27 8.28 -16.07
CA LYS A 195 -13.02 8.10 -16.84
C LYS A 195 -11.84 7.66 -15.98
N ARG A 196 -11.86 7.88 -14.66
CA ARG A 196 -10.82 7.42 -13.74
C ARG A 196 -11.27 6.21 -12.92
N VAL A 197 -12.48 6.26 -12.36
CA VAL A 197 -13.00 5.22 -11.46
C VAL A 197 -13.20 3.89 -12.19
N LEU A 198 -13.74 3.91 -13.42
CA LEU A 198 -14.05 2.67 -14.14
C LEU A 198 -12.78 1.93 -14.60
N PRO A 199 -11.78 2.58 -15.25
CA PRO A 199 -10.54 1.90 -15.62
C PRO A 199 -9.77 1.38 -14.41
N LEU A 200 -9.70 2.14 -13.31
CA LEU A 200 -9.01 1.70 -12.09
C LEU A 200 -9.71 0.50 -11.44
N SER A 201 -11.04 0.51 -11.38
CA SER A 201 -11.83 -0.61 -10.85
C SER A 201 -11.64 -1.87 -11.69
N LEU A 202 -11.69 -1.73 -13.03
CA LEU A 202 -11.48 -2.84 -13.94
C LEU A 202 -10.05 -3.39 -13.83
N ALA A 203 -9.04 -2.51 -13.82
CA ALA A 203 -7.65 -2.91 -13.67
C ALA A 203 -7.40 -3.61 -12.32
N CYS A 204 -7.94 -3.07 -11.22
CA CYS A 204 -7.88 -3.69 -9.90
C CYS A 204 -8.49 -5.10 -9.91
N PHE A 205 -9.69 -5.24 -10.46
CA PHE A 205 -10.39 -6.53 -10.55
C PHE A 205 -9.64 -7.55 -11.41
N LEU A 206 -9.20 -7.16 -12.61
CA LEU A 206 -8.44 -8.04 -13.50
C LEU A 206 -7.11 -8.46 -12.86
N MET A 207 -6.39 -7.53 -12.22
CA MET A 207 -5.14 -7.86 -11.55
C MET A 207 -5.35 -8.78 -10.35
N LEU A 208 -6.44 -8.64 -9.58
CA LEU A 208 -6.78 -9.60 -8.52
C LEU A 208 -7.08 -10.99 -9.09
N ILE A 209 -7.85 -11.08 -10.17
CA ILE A 209 -8.17 -12.36 -10.83
C ILE A 209 -6.89 -13.01 -11.35
N ILE A 210 -6.07 -12.27 -12.10
CA ILE A 210 -4.81 -12.80 -12.63
C ILE A 210 -3.89 -13.23 -11.48
N SER A 211 -3.82 -12.44 -10.40
CA SER A 211 -3.06 -12.79 -9.20
C SER A 211 -3.55 -14.09 -8.56
N PHE A 212 -4.86 -14.35 -8.56
CA PHE A 212 -5.44 -15.60 -8.05
C PHE A 212 -4.98 -16.82 -8.85
N PHE A 213 -4.81 -16.68 -10.17
CA PHE A 213 -4.37 -17.78 -11.03
C PHE A 213 -2.84 -17.95 -11.07
N ILE A 214 -2.08 -16.86 -10.97
CA ILE A 214 -0.62 -16.89 -11.06
C ILE A 214 0.01 -17.25 -9.72
N TYR A 215 -0.47 -16.66 -8.63
CA TYR A 215 0.15 -16.86 -7.34
C TYR A 215 -0.54 -17.97 -6.57
N THR A 216 0.31 -18.82 -6.00
CA THR A 216 0.05 -19.93 -5.06
C THR A 216 -0.72 -19.56 -3.80
N PHE A 217 -1.17 -18.32 -3.69
CA PHE A 217 -1.96 -17.78 -2.59
C PHE A 217 -3.50 -17.75 -2.85
N PRO A 218 -4.17 -18.74 -3.50
CA PRO A 218 -5.62 -18.72 -3.70
C PRO A 218 -6.40 -18.40 -2.43
N ALA A 219 -5.99 -18.93 -1.27
CA ALA A 219 -6.67 -18.71 -0.01
C ALA A 219 -6.68 -17.24 0.43
N ILE A 220 -5.61 -16.49 0.16
CA ILE A 220 -5.46 -15.06 0.50
C ILE A 220 -6.32 -14.20 -0.40
N SER A 221 -6.26 -14.45 -1.70
CA SER A 221 -7.07 -13.75 -2.69
C SER A 221 -8.56 -14.03 -2.45
N LEU A 222 -8.91 -15.27 -2.04
CA LEU A 222 -10.26 -15.65 -1.63
C LEU A 222 -10.68 -14.97 -0.32
N THR A 223 -9.81 -14.89 0.70
CA THR A 223 -10.14 -14.17 1.96
C THR A 223 -10.25 -12.67 1.74
N ALA A 224 -9.38 -12.07 0.92
CA ALA A 224 -9.47 -10.65 0.57
C ALA A 224 -10.77 -10.33 -0.19
N LEU A 225 -11.23 -11.22 -1.08
CA LEU A 225 -12.54 -11.13 -1.73
C LEU A 225 -13.70 -11.32 -0.74
N PHE A 226 -13.66 -12.41 0.05
CA PHE A 226 -14.71 -12.77 1.02
C PHE A 226 -14.81 -11.83 2.22
N LEU A 227 -13.75 -11.09 2.55
CA LEU A 227 -13.73 -10.12 3.65
C LEU A 227 -13.86 -8.68 3.14
N GLY A 228 -13.46 -8.42 1.89
CA GLY A 228 -13.76 -7.17 1.19
C GLY A 228 -15.27 -6.94 1.08
N ILE A 229 -16.06 -7.98 0.78
CA ILE A 229 -17.52 -7.91 0.70
C ILE A 229 -18.18 -7.50 2.04
N PRO A 230 -17.91 -8.17 3.19
CA PRO A 230 -18.35 -7.76 4.51
C PRO A 230 -17.86 -6.37 4.90
N THR A 231 -16.62 -5.99 4.57
CA THR A 231 -16.08 -4.67 4.91
C THR A 231 -16.82 -3.57 4.13
N ILE A 232 -17.11 -3.81 2.85
CA ILE A 232 -17.94 -2.94 2.01
C ILE A 232 -19.39 -2.92 2.52
N ALA A 233 -19.97 -4.06 2.89
CA ALA A 233 -21.33 -4.17 3.42
C ALA A 233 -21.49 -3.46 4.79
N LEU A 234 -20.58 -3.72 5.73
CA LEU A 234 -20.50 -3.04 7.03
C LEU A 234 -20.29 -1.54 6.83
N TYR A 235 -19.52 -1.11 5.83
CA TYR A 235 -19.37 0.30 5.47
C TYR A 235 -20.71 0.92 5.07
N PHE A 236 -21.49 0.26 4.21
CA PHE A 236 -22.82 0.75 3.83
C PHE A 236 -23.81 0.78 4.99
N ILE A 237 -23.74 -0.21 5.90
CA ILE A 237 -24.61 -0.29 7.08
C ILE A 237 -24.26 0.83 8.09
N THR A 238 -22.99 0.96 8.45
CA THR A 238 -22.53 1.90 9.49
C THR A 238 -22.56 3.37 9.05
N LYS A 239 -22.47 3.63 7.75
CA LYS A 239 -22.61 4.98 7.17
C LYS A 239 -23.95 5.64 7.50
N LYS A 240 -25.03 4.87 7.67
CA LYS A 240 -26.35 5.39 8.06
C LYS A 240 -26.37 5.91 9.51
N TYR A 241 -25.45 5.44 10.35
CA TYR A 241 -25.46 5.70 11.78
C TYR A 241 -24.30 6.58 12.29
N ILE A 242 -23.14 6.59 11.60
CA ILE A 242 -21.89 7.15 12.16
C ILE A 242 -21.27 8.30 11.31
N GLY A 243 -21.75 8.54 10.09
CA GLY A 243 -21.28 9.67 9.24
C GLY A 243 -19.92 9.45 8.54
N THR A 244 -19.25 10.50 8.08
CA THR A 244 -18.03 10.44 7.23
C THR A 244 -16.75 10.03 7.95
N SER A 245 -16.75 10.03 9.30
CA SER A 245 -15.69 9.49 10.17
C SER A 245 -15.48 7.98 10.03
N VAL A 246 -16.45 7.28 9.44
CA VAL A 246 -16.44 5.83 9.18
C VAL A 246 -15.34 5.43 8.19
N ASN A 247 -14.99 6.27 7.21
CA ASN A 247 -14.00 5.95 6.18
C ASN A 247 -12.63 5.59 6.76
N VAL A 248 -12.24 6.24 7.86
CA VAL A 248 -10.94 6.04 8.51
C VAL A 248 -10.94 4.70 9.26
N VAL A 249 -11.98 4.43 10.05
CA VAL A 249 -12.11 3.17 10.80
C VAL A 249 -12.17 1.97 9.87
N PHE A 250 -12.89 2.07 8.75
CA PHE A 250 -12.99 0.99 7.77
C PHE A 250 -11.70 0.74 7.00
N MET A 251 -10.95 1.79 6.67
CA MET A 251 -9.62 1.65 6.06
C MET A 251 -8.65 0.91 7.00
N TYR A 252 -8.69 1.22 8.30
CA TYR A 252 -7.89 0.53 9.31
C TYR A 252 -8.38 -0.89 9.57
N ALA A 253 -9.68 -1.10 9.72
CA ALA A 253 -10.28 -2.43 9.91
C ALA A 253 -9.99 -3.35 8.72
N GLY A 254 -10.14 -2.85 7.48
CA GLY A 254 -9.81 -3.60 6.28
C GLY A 254 -8.34 -4.04 6.23
N LEU A 255 -7.40 -3.15 6.57
CA LEU A 255 -5.97 -3.48 6.65
C LEU A 255 -5.66 -4.50 7.76
N VAL A 256 -6.28 -4.35 8.94
CA VAL A 256 -6.11 -5.28 10.07
C VAL A 256 -6.69 -6.65 9.74
N ILE A 257 -7.89 -6.71 9.18
CA ILE A 257 -8.54 -7.95 8.74
C ILE A 257 -7.69 -8.65 7.68
N LEU A 258 -7.14 -7.89 6.73
CA LEU A 258 -6.25 -8.42 5.71
C LEU A 258 -5.01 -9.03 6.36
N ILE A 259 -4.34 -8.33 7.27
CA ILE A 259 -3.18 -8.84 8.01
C ILE A 259 -3.51 -10.07 8.86
N ILE A 260 -4.65 -10.09 9.57
CA ILE A 260 -5.08 -11.25 10.36
C ILE A 260 -5.35 -12.46 9.45
N SER A 261 -6.03 -12.24 8.32
CA SER A 261 -6.28 -13.29 7.32
C SER A 261 -4.96 -13.86 6.79
N PHE A 262 -3.99 -12.98 6.56
CA PHE A 262 -2.63 -13.35 6.18
C PHE A 262 -1.89 -14.16 7.25
N LEU A 263 -1.98 -13.77 8.53
CA LEU A 263 -1.35 -14.49 9.64
C LEU A 263 -1.97 -15.88 9.89
N LEU A 264 -3.29 -15.99 9.73
CA LEU A 264 -4.00 -17.27 9.82
C LEU A 264 -3.65 -18.20 8.65
N LEU A 265 -3.35 -17.62 7.48
CA LEU A 265 -2.92 -18.34 6.30
C LEU A 265 -1.39 -18.52 6.21
N SER A 266 -0.59 -17.97 7.11
CA SER A 266 0.82 -18.33 7.26
C SER A 266 1.04 -19.52 8.20
N THR A 267 -0.02 -20.30 8.46
CA THR A 267 0.07 -21.52 9.26
C THR A 267 0.92 -22.58 8.53
N PRO A 268 1.59 -23.50 9.27
CA PRO A 268 2.48 -24.50 8.69
C PRO A 268 1.86 -25.31 7.55
N THR A 269 0.55 -25.54 7.62
CA THR A 269 -0.24 -26.22 6.59
C THR A 269 -0.23 -25.48 5.27
N VAL A 270 -0.42 -24.15 5.27
CA VAL A 270 -0.42 -23.34 4.05
C VAL A 270 1.00 -23.17 3.53
N THR A 271 2.00 -23.04 4.41
CA THR A 271 3.42 -23.03 4.00
C THR A 271 3.79 -24.33 3.29
N ALA A 272 3.35 -25.49 3.80
CA ALA A 272 3.58 -26.79 3.17
C ALA A 272 2.85 -26.92 1.82
N ILE A 273 1.61 -26.42 1.71
CA ILE A 273 0.87 -26.37 0.44
C ILE A 273 1.58 -25.45 -0.57
N ASN A 274 2.04 -24.28 -0.14
CA ASN A 274 2.77 -23.34 -0.98
C ASN A 274 4.07 -23.96 -1.50
N GLN A 275 4.83 -24.65 -0.63
CA GLN A 275 6.07 -25.30 -1.04
C GLN A 275 5.80 -26.38 -2.10
N ASN A 276 4.83 -27.26 -1.85
CA ASN A 276 4.44 -28.29 -2.82
C ASN A 276 4.02 -27.71 -4.17
N MET A 277 3.27 -26.61 -4.18
CA MET A 277 2.85 -25.97 -5.42
C MET A 277 4.00 -25.22 -6.12
N ILE A 278 4.94 -24.62 -5.38
CA ILE A 278 6.17 -24.05 -5.94
C ILE A 278 6.98 -25.15 -6.63
N ASP A 279 7.14 -26.28 -5.97
CA ASP A 279 7.87 -27.44 -6.50
C ASP A 279 7.17 -27.97 -7.76
N GLN A 280 5.84 -28.10 -7.75
CA GLN A 280 5.05 -28.48 -8.93
C GLN A 280 5.20 -27.49 -10.10
N ASN A 281 5.19 -26.18 -9.83
CA ASN A 281 5.38 -25.18 -10.88
C ASN A 281 6.79 -25.24 -11.48
N ALA A 282 7.81 -25.50 -10.66
CA ALA A 282 9.18 -25.71 -11.14
C ALA A 282 9.25 -26.94 -12.05
N THR A 283 8.65 -28.06 -11.63
CA THR A 283 8.59 -29.29 -12.44
C THR A 283 7.83 -29.06 -13.76
N MET A 284 6.70 -28.35 -13.73
CA MET A 284 5.93 -28.08 -14.93
C MET A 284 6.69 -27.18 -15.91
N LYS A 285 7.45 -26.20 -15.40
CA LYS A 285 8.30 -25.34 -16.23
C LYS A 285 9.43 -26.13 -16.89
N GLU A 286 10.04 -27.06 -16.16
CA GLU A 286 11.06 -27.97 -16.68
C GLU A 286 10.51 -28.89 -17.78
N GLN A 287 9.33 -29.47 -17.56
CA GLN A 287 8.65 -30.29 -18.57
C GLN A 287 8.31 -29.50 -19.84
N ILE A 288 7.86 -28.25 -19.70
CA ILE A 288 7.61 -27.37 -20.85
C ILE A 288 8.92 -27.10 -21.60
N MET A 289 10.02 -26.84 -20.89
CA MET A 289 11.32 -26.63 -21.53
C MET A 289 11.79 -27.86 -22.31
N ILE A 290 11.71 -29.05 -21.71
CA ILE A 290 12.07 -30.31 -22.37
C ILE A 290 11.21 -30.52 -23.62
N GLY A 291 9.89 -30.32 -23.52
CA GLY A 291 9.00 -30.45 -24.67
C GLY A 291 9.30 -29.45 -25.79
N VAL A 292 9.68 -28.21 -25.45
CA VAL A 292 10.11 -27.21 -26.44
C VAL A 292 11.42 -27.62 -27.10
N GLU A 293 12.40 -28.13 -26.34
CA GLU A 293 13.67 -28.63 -26.87
C GLU A 293 13.47 -29.84 -27.81
N GLU A 294 12.62 -30.78 -27.44
CA GLU A 294 12.25 -31.93 -28.29
C GLU A 294 11.60 -31.48 -29.60
N ILE A 295 10.66 -30.52 -29.55
CA ILE A 295 10.02 -29.96 -30.75
C ILE A 295 11.04 -29.26 -31.64
N MET A 296 11.95 -28.47 -31.06
CA MET A 296 13.01 -27.80 -31.84
C MET A 296 13.98 -28.79 -32.46
N SER A 297 14.35 -29.85 -31.72
CA SER A 297 15.20 -30.93 -32.23
C SER A 297 14.53 -31.64 -33.41
N ASP A 298 13.26 -32.05 -33.27
CA ASP A 298 12.52 -32.75 -34.33
C ASP A 298 12.35 -31.88 -35.60
N LEU A 299 12.10 -30.57 -35.42
CA LEU A 299 12.08 -29.59 -36.51
C LEU A 299 13.44 -29.45 -37.19
N SER A 300 14.54 -29.45 -36.43
CA SER A 300 15.89 -29.33 -37.00
C SER A 300 16.27 -30.54 -37.86
N THR A 301 15.91 -31.75 -37.44
CA THR A 301 16.13 -33.00 -38.20
C THR A 301 15.21 -33.19 -39.41
N LYS A 302 14.09 -32.45 -39.48
CA LYS A 302 13.19 -32.48 -40.65
C LYS A 302 13.53 -31.43 -41.70
N ILE A 303 14.29 -30.40 -41.34
CA ILE A 303 14.60 -29.25 -42.20
C ILE A 303 16.04 -29.33 -42.77
N PHE A 304 16.92 -30.15 -42.17
CA PHE A 304 18.26 -30.48 -42.67
C PHE A 304 18.38 -31.96 -43.03
#